data_AF-A0A838WHF3-F1
#
_entry.id   AF-A0A838WHF3-F1
#
_cell.length_a   1.000
_cell.length_b   1.000
_cell.length_c   1.000
_cell.angle_alpha   90.00
_cell.angle_beta   90.00
_cell.angle_gamma   90.00
#
_symmetry.space_group_name_H-M   'P 1'
#
loop_
_entity.id
_entity.type
_entity.pdbx_description
1 polymer ?
#
loop_
_entity_poly.entity_id
_entity_poly.type
_entity_poly.pdbx_seq_one_letter_code
_entity_poly.pdbx_strand_id
1 'polypeptide(L)'
;MRINIAHLYLLSPLHTGGTSQEGNLVGIARETHTNLPYLPSSTIRGRLRAETDSNLRNQLWGNTLEDVRNPECADENLTQGQLWVGDGSILWFPVPSLSHGVVWVTSPFLLRRWSRLTQPNVQIPEPGSFSGGNNQNLYLK
;
A
#
# COMPACT_ATOMS: atom_id res chain seq x y z
N MET A 1 6.30 13.67 15.24
CA MET A 1 5.75 12.43 14.65
C MET A 1 6.83 11.80 13.79
N ARG A 2 7.20 10.54 14.04
CA ARG A 2 8.21 9.83 13.25
C ARG A 2 7.50 9.04 12.15
N ILE A 3 7.80 9.31 10.89
CA ILE A 3 7.28 8.57 9.74
C ILE A 3 8.28 7.46 9.41
N ASN A 4 7.81 6.22 9.35
CA ASN A 4 8.58 5.10 8.83
C ASN A 4 7.92 4.64 7.53
N ILE A 5 8.74 4.33 6.52
CA ILE A 5 8.26 3.90 5.21
C ILE A 5 8.51 2.40 5.10
N ALA A 6 7.49 1.67 4.69
CA ALA A 6 7.56 0.25 4.40
C ALA A 6 7.22 0.03 2.93
N HIS A 7 7.97 -0.86 2.28
CA HIS A 7 7.72 -1.28 0.91
C HIS A 7 7.06 -2.66 0.93
N LEU A 8 5.98 -2.82 0.19
CA LEU A 8 5.27 -4.09 0.07
C LEU A 8 5.53 -4.67 -1.32
N TYR A 9 6.06 -5.88 -1.35
CA TYR A 9 6.23 -6.67 -2.56
C TYR A 9 5.22 -7.81 -2.57
N LEU A 10 4.35 -7.85 -3.57
CA LEU A 10 3.31 -8.86 -3.67
C LEU A 10 3.88 -10.14 -4.29
N LEU A 11 3.92 -11.21 -3.50
CA LEU A 11 4.34 -12.55 -3.95
C LEU A 11 3.23 -13.31 -4.68
N SER A 12 1.98 -12.95 -4.40
CA SER A 12 0.79 -13.51 -5.02
C SER A 12 -0.18 -12.38 -5.40
N PRO A 13 -1.11 -12.62 -6.33
CA PRO A 13 -2.20 -11.67 -6.60
C PRO A 13 -2.91 -11.28 -5.31
N LEU A 14 -3.06 -9.97 -5.07
CA LEU A 14 -3.75 -9.44 -3.91
C LEU A 14 -5.04 -8.74 -4.36
N HIS A 15 -6.17 -9.20 -3.84
CA HIS A 15 -7.45 -8.53 -4.03
C HIS A 15 -7.76 -7.65 -2.82
N THR A 16 -7.76 -6.33 -3.03
CA THR A 16 -8.22 -5.35 -2.05
C THR A 16 -9.62 -4.93 -2.43
N GLY A 17 -10.64 -5.28 -1.64
CA GLY A 17 -12.04 -5.02 -2.02
C GLY A 17 -12.27 -3.57 -2.46
N GLY A 18 -12.81 -3.39 -3.68
CA GLY A 18 -13.21 -2.09 -4.22
C GLY A 18 -14.65 -1.74 -3.86
N THR A 19 -14.95 -0.44 -3.80
CA THR A 19 -16.32 0.05 -3.57
C THR A 19 -17.19 -0.02 -4.82
N SER A 20 -16.58 0.00 -6.01
CA SER A 20 -17.29 -0.10 -7.28
C SER A 20 -17.52 -1.57 -7.66
N GLN A 21 -18.79 -1.92 -7.82
CA GLN A 21 -19.21 -3.08 -8.59
C GLN A 21 -19.74 -2.58 -9.95
N GLU A 22 -19.03 -2.94 -11.02
CA GLU A 22 -19.55 -2.78 -12.38
C GLU A 22 -20.01 -4.15 -12.88
N GLY A 23 -21.32 -4.37 -12.86
CA GLY A 23 -21.92 -5.65 -13.20
C GLY A 23 -21.51 -6.76 -12.23
N ASN A 24 -20.95 -7.86 -12.75
CA ASN A 24 -20.54 -9.04 -11.97
C ASN A 24 -19.05 -9.06 -11.61
N LEU A 25 -18.32 -7.95 -11.84
CA LEU A 25 -16.90 -7.84 -11.50
C LEU A 25 -16.73 -7.13 -10.17
N VAL A 26 -15.99 -7.76 -9.26
CA VAL A 26 -15.55 -7.14 -8.01
C VAL A 26 -14.26 -6.38 -8.29
N GLY A 27 -14.35 -5.06 -8.32
CA GLY A 27 -13.19 -4.19 -8.50
C GLY A 27 -12.20 -4.29 -7.34
N ILE A 28 -10.96 -3.89 -7.60
CA ILE A 28 -9.99 -3.61 -6.53
C ILE A 28 -10.09 -2.16 -6.07
N ALA A 29 -9.57 -1.85 -4.87
CA ALA A 29 -9.52 -0.48 -4.37
C ALA A 29 -8.69 0.45 -5.29
N ARG A 30 -9.26 1.59 -5.66
CA ARG A 30 -8.65 2.60 -6.53
C ARG A 30 -8.75 4.00 -5.97
N GLU A 31 -7.69 4.79 -6.15
CA GLU A 31 -7.67 6.20 -5.77
C GLU A 31 -8.68 6.99 -6.61
N THR A 32 -9.56 7.78 -5.99
CA THR A 32 -10.63 8.50 -6.69
C THR A 32 -10.14 9.48 -7.76
N HIS A 33 -8.98 10.11 -7.55
CA HIS A 33 -8.48 11.19 -8.39
C HIS A 33 -7.54 10.73 -9.52
N THR A 34 -6.92 9.56 -9.39
CA THR A 34 -5.98 9.01 -10.39
C THR A 34 -6.43 7.67 -10.98
N ASN A 35 -7.44 7.04 -10.36
CA ASN A 35 -7.89 5.69 -10.65
C ASN A 35 -6.80 4.61 -10.48
N LEU A 36 -5.67 4.93 -9.81
CA LEU A 36 -4.59 3.99 -9.57
C LEU A 36 -4.97 2.97 -8.48
N PRO A 37 -4.55 1.70 -8.62
CA PRO A 37 -4.67 0.74 -7.54
C PRO A 37 -3.93 1.20 -6.29
N TYR A 38 -4.55 1.00 -5.12
CA TYR A 38 -3.90 1.22 -3.83
C TYR A 38 -4.34 0.18 -2.81
N LEU A 39 -3.61 0.11 -1.71
CA LEU A 39 -3.92 -0.73 -0.56
C LEU A 39 -4.46 0.17 0.56
N PRO A 40 -5.76 0.08 0.92
CA PRO A 40 -6.33 0.93 1.97
C PRO A 40 -5.62 0.74 3.31
N SER A 41 -5.34 1.85 4.00
CA SER A 41 -4.76 1.89 5.34
C SER A 41 -5.56 1.04 6.35
N SER A 42 -6.88 1.04 6.25
CA SER A 42 -7.78 0.21 7.06
C SER A 42 -7.51 -1.29 6.88
N THR A 43 -7.20 -1.73 5.66
CA THR A 43 -6.86 -3.12 5.34
C THR A 43 -5.51 -3.50 5.95
N ILE A 44 -4.50 -2.66 5.77
CA ILE A 44 -3.15 -2.86 6.34
C ILE A 44 -3.24 -2.90 7.86
N ARG A 45 -3.90 -1.89 8.46
CA ARG A 45 -4.13 -1.79 9.90
C ARG A 45 -4.87 -3.00 10.43
N GLY A 46 -5.93 -3.44 9.75
CA GLY A 46 -6.71 -4.61 10.14
C GLY A 46 -5.86 -5.87 10.20
N ARG A 47 -5.05 -6.13 9.16
CA ARG A 47 -4.15 -7.30 9.13
C ARG A 47 -3.07 -7.21 10.21
N LEU A 48 -2.40 -6.07 10.35
CA LEU A 48 -1.36 -5.89 11.37
C LEU A 48 -1.92 -6.01 12.79
N ARG A 49 -3.10 -5.45 13.06
CA ARG A 49 -3.79 -5.59 14.35
C ARG A 49 -4.10 -7.05 14.68
N ALA A 50 -4.55 -7.83 13.69
CA ALA A 50 -4.87 -9.24 13.87
C ALA A 50 -3.64 -10.08 14.24
N GLU A 51 -2.47 -9.76 13.67
CA GLU A 51 -1.18 -10.40 13.96
C GLU A 51 -0.50 -9.87 15.24
N THR A 52 -0.98 -8.76 15.81
CA THR A 52 -0.39 -8.20 17.03
C THR A 52 -0.85 -8.98 18.26
N ASP A 53 0.09 -9.31 19.14
CA ASP A 53 -0.16 -9.91 20.46
C ASP A 53 -1.24 -9.14 21.24
N SER A 54 -2.08 -9.87 21.98
CA SER A 54 -3.18 -9.30 22.76
C SER A 54 -2.72 -8.18 23.69
N ASN A 55 -1.55 -8.36 24.33
CA ASN A 55 -1.01 -7.42 25.31
C ASN A 55 -0.63 -6.05 24.70
N LEU A 56 -0.25 -6.01 23.42
CA LEU A 56 0.15 -4.78 22.73
C LEU A 56 -0.95 -4.22 21.82
N ARG A 57 -2.01 -4.98 21.58
CA ARG A 57 -3.03 -4.66 20.59
C ARG A 57 -3.71 -3.32 20.88
N ASN A 58 -4.17 -3.10 22.12
CA ASN A 58 -4.89 -1.87 22.47
C ASN A 58 -3.96 -0.68 22.60
N GLN A 59 -2.72 -0.87 23.07
CA GLN A 59 -1.71 0.18 23.10
C GLN A 59 -1.37 0.68 21.68
N LEU A 60 -1.11 -0.24 20.74
CA LEU A 60 -0.66 0.13 19.40
C LEU A 60 -1.80 0.62 18.51
N TRP A 61 -2.99 0.03 18.64
CA TRP A 61 -4.09 0.23 17.69
C TRP A 61 -5.32 0.91 18.29
N GLY A 62 -5.42 1.06 19.61
CA GLY A 62 -6.60 1.56 20.33
C GLY A 62 -7.53 0.41 20.76
N ASN A 63 -8.33 0.63 21.80
CA ASN A 63 -9.35 -0.32 22.24
C ASN A 63 -10.60 -0.30 21.34
N THR A 64 -11.46 -1.31 21.46
CA THR A 64 -12.75 -1.35 20.75
C THR A 64 -13.93 -1.05 21.67
N LEU A 65 -15.12 -0.92 21.10
CA LEU A 65 -16.35 -0.74 21.89
C LEU A 65 -16.64 -1.97 22.77
N GLU A 66 -16.27 -3.17 22.31
CA GLU A 66 -16.40 -4.39 23.09
C GLU A 66 -15.48 -4.37 24.32
N ASP A 67 -14.26 -3.86 24.16
CA ASP A 67 -13.30 -3.73 25.26
C ASP A 67 -13.83 -2.78 26.35
N VAL A 68 -14.40 -1.63 25.95
CA VAL A 68 -14.96 -0.64 26.90
C VAL A 68 -16.25 -1.14 27.58
N ARG A 69 -17.03 -1.98 26.89
CA ARG A 69 -18.27 -2.55 27.44
C ARG A 69 -18.04 -3.76 28.35
N ASN A 70 -16.83 -4.32 28.38
CA ASN A 70 -16.51 -5.42 29.25
C ASN A 70 -16.23 -4.91 30.67
N PRO A 71 -17.04 -5.27 31.68
CA PRO A 71 -16.86 -4.79 33.06
C PRO A 71 -15.55 -5.25 33.71
N GLU A 72 -14.82 -6.21 33.12
CA GLU A 72 -13.49 -6.64 33.56
C GLU A 72 -12.34 -5.76 33.02
N CYS A 73 -12.62 -4.90 32.04
CA CYS A 73 -11.65 -3.97 31.47
C CYS A 73 -11.73 -2.62 32.19
N ALA A 74 -10.57 -2.07 32.59
CA ALA A 74 -10.48 -0.82 33.34
C ALA A 74 -10.76 0.44 32.50
N ASP A 75 -10.86 0.31 31.18
CA ASP A 75 -11.02 1.45 30.27
C ASP A 75 -12.48 1.82 30.07
N GLU A 76 -12.91 2.95 30.66
CA GLU A 76 -14.27 3.48 30.50
C GLU A 76 -14.49 4.25 29.18
N ASN A 77 -13.41 4.59 28.47
CA ASN A 77 -13.46 5.41 27.25
C ASN A 77 -12.65 4.78 26.11
N LEU A 78 -13.04 5.15 24.87
CA LEU A 78 -12.27 4.78 23.69
C LEU A 78 -10.92 5.50 23.68
N THR A 79 -9.85 4.74 23.46
CA THR A 79 -8.48 5.21 23.40
C THR A 79 -7.94 5.11 21.97
N GLN A 80 -7.09 6.08 21.62
CA GLN A 80 -6.41 6.09 20.33
C GLN A 80 -5.12 5.28 20.39
N GLY A 81 -4.88 4.48 19.35
CA GLY A 81 -3.62 3.74 19.21
C GLY A 81 -2.41 4.63 18.95
N GLN A 82 -1.23 4.16 19.35
CA GLN A 82 0.04 4.84 19.10
C GLN A 82 0.49 4.79 17.63
N LEU A 83 -0.02 3.85 16.83
CA LEU A 83 0.36 3.67 15.43
C LEU A 83 -0.67 4.22 14.45
N TRP A 84 -0.17 4.97 13.49
CA TRP A 84 -0.93 5.49 12.35
C TRP A 84 -0.41 4.84 11.08
N VAL A 85 -1.31 4.25 10.31
CA VAL A 85 -0.99 3.54 9.06
C VAL A 85 -1.52 4.38 7.91
N GLY A 86 -0.63 4.72 6.98
CA GLY A 86 -1.00 5.37 5.73
C GLY A 86 -1.46 4.35 4.67
N ASP A 87 -2.10 4.86 3.62
CA ASP A 87 -2.47 4.05 2.47
C ASP A 87 -1.22 3.56 1.71
N GLY A 88 -1.25 2.32 1.24
CA GLY A 88 -0.20 1.77 0.39
C GLY A 88 -0.39 2.21 -1.06
N SER A 89 0.36 3.22 -1.49
CA SER A 89 0.37 3.66 -2.89
C SER A 89 1.23 2.75 -3.76
N ILE A 90 0.81 2.55 -5.01
CA ILE A 90 1.62 1.84 -6.00
C ILE A 90 2.92 2.59 -6.32
N LEU A 91 4.01 1.85 -6.50
CA LEU A 91 5.31 2.39 -6.93
C LEU A 91 5.80 1.75 -8.23
N TRP A 92 5.73 0.43 -8.31
CA TRP A 92 6.10 -0.36 -9.48
C TRP A 92 4.96 -1.31 -9.83
N PHE A 93 4.70 -1.46 -11.13
CA PHE A 93 3.68 -2.37 -11.65
C PHE A 93 4.32 -3.37 -12.63
N PRO A 94 4.09 -4.69 -12.46
CA PRO A 94 4.63 -5.68 -13.36
C PRO A 94 3.82 -5.71 -14.66
N VAL A 95 4.49 -5.58 -15.80
CA VAL A 95 3.89 -5.64 -17.14
C VAL A 95 4.58 -6.73 -17.95
N PRO A 96 3.82 -7.61 -18.63
CA PRO A 96 4.42 -8.61 -19.53
C PRO A 96 5.13 -7.92 -20.69
N SER A 97 6.32 -8.42 -21.02
CA SER A 97 7.14 -7.96 -22.14
C SER A 97 7.46 -9.12 -23.07
N LEU A 98 7.40 -8.86 -24.38
CA LEU A 98 7.78 -9.85 -25.39
C LEU A 98 9.28 -10.15 -25.38
N SER A 99 10.12 -9.19 -24.99
CA SER A 99 11.58 -9.35 -24.97
C SER A 99 12.15 -9.80 -23.62
N HIS A 100 11.48 -9.50 -22.49
CA HIS A 100 12.05 -9.68 -21.15
C HIS A 100 11.15 -10.48 -20.18
N GLY A 101 10.05 -11.06 -20.66
CA GLY A 101 9.10 -11.80 -19.83
C GLY A 101 8.22 -10.86 -18.99
N VAL A 102 8.76 -10.28 -17.92
CA VAL A 102 8.08 -9.29 -17.07
C VAL A 102 9.02 -8.13 -16.80
N VAL A 103 8.52 -6.91 -17.02
CA VAL A 103 9.24 -5.68 -16.67
C VAL A 103 8.46 -4.91 -15.62
N TRP A 104 9.19 -4.28 -14.70
CA TRP A 104 8.62 -3.39 -13.70
C TRP A 104 8.52 -1.99 -14.27
N VAL A 105 7.30 -1.50 -14.42
CA VAL A 105 7.01 -0.18 -14.97
C VAL A 105 6.64 0.77 -13.85
N THR A 106 7.12 2.00 -13.95
CA THR A 106 6.70 3.13 -13.12
C THR A 106 6.54 4.37 -13.99
N SER A 107 6.15 5.50 -13.40
CA SER A 107 6.04 6.77 -14.09
C SER A 107 6.71 7.89 -13.29
N PRO A 108 7.11 9.00 -13.94
CA PRO A 108 7.61 10.18 -13.23
C PRO A 108 6.63 10.67 -12.14
N PHE A 109 5.32 10.48 -12.32
CA PHE A 109 4.32 10.83 -11.32
C PHE A 109 4.48 10.00 -10.04
N LEU A 110 4.61 8.68 -10.15
CA LEU A 110 4.79 7.78 -8.99
C LEU A 110 6.14 8.04 -8.29
N LEU A 111 7.20 8.22 -9.07
CA LEU A 111 8.54 8.51 -8.54
C LEU A 111 8.58 9.85 -7.79
N ARG A 112 7.89 10.89 -8.29
CA ARG A 112 7.75 12.16 -7.56
C ARG A 112 6.98 11.99 -6.25
N ARG A 113 5.90 11.19 -6.24
CA ARG A 113 5.15 10.89 -5.00
C ARG A 113 6.03 10.20 -3.97
N TRP A 114 6.79 9.18 -4.39
CA TRP A 114 7.72 8.45 -3.53
C TRP A 114 8.88 9.33 -3.03
N SER A 115 9.42 10.18 -3.91
CA SER A 115 10.52 11.10 -3.59
C SER A 115 10.14 12.11 -2.50
N ARG A 116 8.90 12.61 -2.48
CA ARG A 116 8.41 13.50 -1.40
C ARG A 116 8.45 12.86 -0.01
N LEU A 117 8.29 11.54 0.05
CA LEU A 117 8.27 10.79 1.32
C LEU A 117 9.68 10.36 1.75
N THR A 118 10.52 9.94 0.80
CA THR A 118 11.85 9.36 1.08
C THR A 118 13.01 10.35 0.98
N GLN A 119 12.79 11.51 0.36
CA GLN A 119 13.82 12.52 0.06
C GLN A 119 15.13 11.92 -0.50
N PRO A 120 15.05 11.08 -1.55
CA PRO A 120 16.20 10.40 -2.10
C PRO A 120 17.06 11.40 -2.86
N ASN A 121 18.38 11.27 -2.75
CA ASN A 121 19.33 12.02 -3.58
C ASN A 121 19.52 11.32 -4.95
N VAL A 122 18.42 11.17 -5.70
CA VAL A 122 18.39 10.44 -6.98
C VAL A 122 17.63 11.26 -8.01
N GLN A 123 18.21 11.40 -9.20
CA GLN A 123 17.55 12.05 -10.34
C GLN A 123 16.42 11.16 -10.88
N ILE A 124 15.24 11.75 -11.07
CA ILE A 124 14.12 11.04 -11.68
C ILE A 124 14.45 10.80 -13.16
N PRO A 125 14.38 9.56 -13.65
CA PRO A 125 14.69 9.23 -15.03
C PRO A 125 13.67 9.85 -15.99
N GLU A 126 14.12 10.13 -17.21
CA GLU A 126 13.26 10.60 -18.29
C GLU A 126 12.26 9.51 -18.72
N PRO A 127 11.05 9.89 -19.18
CA PRO A 127 10.09 8.94 -19.73
C PRO A 127 10.72 8.05 -20.82
N GLY A 128 10.49 6.74 -20.73
CA GLY A 128 11.07 5.75 -21.66
C GLY A 128 12.45 5.22 -21.25
N SER A 129 13.03 5.71 -20.15
CA SER A 129 14.25 5.12 -19.59
C SER A 129 14.02 3.67 -19.15
N PHE A 130 15.00 2.81 -19.42
CA PHE A 130 14.96 1.38 -19.09
C PHE A 130 16.30 0.96 -18.48
N SER A 131 16.28 0.23 -17.38
CA SER A 131 17.48 -0.18 -16.62
C SER A 131 18.13 -1.46 -17.13
N GLY A 132 17.54 -2.15 -18.12
CA GLY A 132 18.15 -3.35 -18.72
C GLY A 132 19.35 -2.99 -19.60
N GLY A 133 20.42 -3.78 -19.47
CA GLY A 133 21.66 -3.63 -20.23
C GLY A 133 21.44 -3.67 -21.76
N ASN A 134 22.34 -2.97 -22.46
CA ASN A 134 22.23 -2.45 -23.83
C ASN A 134 21.82 -3.42 -24.96
N ASN A 135 21.04 -2.86 -25.90
CA ASN A 135 20.82 -3.22 -27.32
C ASN A 135 19.50 -3.87 -27.74
N GLN A 136 18.50 -4.01 -26.87
CA GLN A 136 17.18 -4.49 -27.30
C GLN A 136 16.08 -3.48 -27.01
N ASN A 137 15.26 -3.22 -28.02
CA ASN A 137 14.05 -2.43 -27.87
C ASN A 137 13.13 -3.12 -26.84
N LEU A 138 12.57 -2.33 -25.93
CA LEU A 138 11.56 -2.81 -25.01
C LEU A 138 10.23 -2.92 -25.76
N TYR A 139 9.75 -4.14 -25.94
CA TYR A 139 8.43 -4.41 -26.49
C TYR A 139 7.50 -4.86 -25.37
N LEU A 140 6.53 -4.00 -25.04
CA LEU A 140 5.43 -4.35 -24.14
C LEU A 140 4.38 -5.13 -24.95
N LYS A 141 3.75 -6.12 -24.30
CA LYS A 141 2.69 -6.92 -24.90
C LYS A 141 1.36 -6.17 -24.93
#